data_AF-A0A9E2YZD2-F1
#
_entry.id   AF-A0A9E2YZD2-F1
#
_cell.length_a   1.000
_cell.length_b   1.000
_cell.length_c   1.000
_cell.angle_alpha   90.00
_cell.angle_beta   90.00
_cell.angle_gamma   90.00
#
_symmetry.space_group_name_H-M   'P 1'
#
loop_
_entity.id
_entity.type
_entity.pdbx_description
1 polymer ?
#
loop_
_entity_poly.entity_id
_entity_poly.type
_entity_poly.pdbx_seq_one_letter_code
_entity_poly.pdbx_strand_id
1 'polypeptide(L)'
;YFFARDPNYDPTKFDPSKLADRMKEVSNLMDSTNPDLSAFSARGAKLIMFENMADYAQSPYAGIDYYKSVETKMGAGNTDSFSRLYVLPGVDHMGGGAPGVVDLFAVLTDWVERGKAPGDLAAGLQDTKAPFAVTSTRPLCRYPAYPRYRGGDATKAESFQCEAP
;
A
#
# COMPACT_ATOMS: atom_id res chain seq x y z
N TYR A 1 -2.96 -21.09 -19.81
CA TYR A 1 -2.38 -21.88 -18.68
C TYR A 1 -3.28 -21.99 -17.46
N PHE A 2 -3.54 -20.95 -16.66
CA PHE A 2 -4.31 -21.13 -15.41
C PHE A 2 -5.82 -21.15 -15.63
N PHE A 3 -6.38 -20.13 -16.27
CA PHE A 3 -7.82 -20.02 -16.49
C PHE A 3 -8.30 -20.94 -17.62
N ALA A 4 -7.82 -20.72 -18.84
CA ALA A 4 -8.22 -21.54 -19.99
C ALA A 4 -7.65 -22.97 -20.00
N ARG A 5 -6.63 -23.27 -19.18
CA ARG A 5 -5.89 -24.56 -19.17
C ARG A 5 -5.39 -25.06 -20.52
N ASP A 6 -5.30 -24.16 -21.48
CA ASP A 6 -4.82 -24.40 -22.83
C ASP A 6 -3.67 -23.40 -23.12
N PRO A 7 -2.48 -23.88 -23.53
CA PRO A 7 -1.36 -23.02 -23.94
C PRO A 7 -1.63 -22.26 -25.25
N ASN A 8 -2.53 -22.74 -26.10
CA ASN A 8 -2.87 -22.17 -27.41
C ASN A 8 -4.14 -21.30 -27.38
N TYR A 9 -4.71 -21.06 -26.21
CA TYR A 9 -5.93 -20.26 -26.06
C TYR A 9 -5.72 -18.83 -26.56
N ASP A 10 -6.64 -18.35 -27.40
CA ASP A 10 -6.66 -16.97 -27.88
C ASP A 10 -7.19 -16.02 -26.79
N PRO A 11 -6.33 -15.18 -26.18
CA PRO A 11 -6.73 -14.32 -25.08
C PRO A 11 -7.74 -13.24 -25.49
N THR A 12 -7.86 -12.92 -26.79
CA THR A 12 -8.83 -11.93 -27.28
C THR A 12 -10.27 -12.44 -27.21
N LYS A 13 -10.44 -13.77 -27.09
CA LYS A 13 -11.74 -14.43 -26.94
C LYS A 13 -12.09 -14.76 -25.48
N PHE A 14 -11.29 -14.26 -24.54
CA PHE A 14 -11.52 -14.48 -23.12
C PHE A 14 -12.89 -13.92 -22.72
N ASP A 15 -13.72 -14.79 -22.17
CA ASP A 15 -15.05 -14.47 -21.69
C ASP A 15 -15.17 -14.95 -20.23
N PRO A 16 -15.10 -14.03 -19.24
CA PRO A 16 -15.11 -14.41 -17.84
C PRO A 16 -16.43 -15.09 -17.43
N SER A 17 -17.54 -14.81 -18.13
CA SER A 17 -18.83 -15.43 -17.82
C SER A 17 -18.83 -16.94 -18.08
N LYS A 18 -18.07 -17.37 -19.10
CA LYS A 18 -17.93 -18.80 -19.47
C LYS A 18 -16.95 -19.55 -18.59
N LEU A 19 -16.13 -18.84 -17.81
CA LEU A 19 -15.09 -19.41 -16.95
C LEU A 19 -15.33 -19.08 -15.47
N ALA A 20 -16.53 -18.64 -15.09
CA ALA A 20 -16.82 -18.15 -13.75
C ALA A 20 -16.43 -19.14 -12.63
N ASP A 21 -16.75 -20.42 -12.77
CA ASP A 21 -16.40 -21.43 -11.76
C ASP A 21 -14.88 -21.65 -11.69
N ARG A 22 -14.21 -21.67 -12.85
CA ARG A 22 -12.75 -21.77 -12.90
C ARG A 22 -12.08 -20.53 -12.32
N MET A 23 -12.66 -19.35 -12.52
CA MET A 23 -12.17 -18.12 -11.91
C MET A 23 -12.28 -18.18 -10.39
N LYS A 24 -13.42 -18.62 -9.85
CA LYS A 24 -13.58 -18.83 -8.39
C LYS A 24 -12.57 -19.83 -7.84
N GLU A 25 -12.33 -20.94 -8.55
CA GLU A 25 -11.34 -21.93 -8.15
C GLU A 25 -9.94 -21.31 -8.08
N VAL A 26 -9.52 -20.56 -9.11
CA VAL A 26 -8.22 -19.87 -9.12
C VAL A 26 -8.14 -18.80 -8.04
N SER A 27 -9.18 -17.99 -7.87
CA SER A 27 -9.27 -17.00 -6.81
C SER A 27 -9.10 -17.61 -5.42
N ASN A 28 -9.77 -18.73 -5.14
CA ASN A 28 -9.63 -19.44 -3.86
C ASN A 28 -8.21 -19.97 -3.61
N LEU A 29 -7.43 -20.19 -4.67
CA LEU A 29 -6.05 -20.68 -4.58
C LEU A 29 -5.01 -19.56 -4.51
N MET A 30 -5.29 -18.39 -5.08
CA MET A 30 -4.27 -17.36 -5.34
C MET A 30 -4.58 -16.00 -4.72
N ASP A 31 -5.84 -15.65 -4.49
CA ASP A 31 -6.20 -14.33 -4.00
C ASP A 31 -5.76 -14.18 -2.54
N SER A 32 -4.96 -13.14 -2.29
CA SER A 32 -4.50 -12.78 -0.93
C SER A 32 -5.45 -11.79 -0.28
N THR A 33 -6.75 -12.11 -0.26
CA THR A 33 -7.83 -11.17 0.09
C THR A 33 -8.58 -11.52 1.38
N ASN A 34 -8.13 -12.51 2.17
CA ASN A 34 -8.76 -12.87 3.44
C ASN A 34 -8.63 -11.72 4.47
N PRO A 35 -9.73 -11.07 4.87
CA PRO A 35 -9.68 -9.93 5.80
C PRO A 35 -9.52 -10.34 7.26
N ASP A 36 -9.68 -11.62 7.58
CA ASP A 36 -9.56 -12.14 8.95
C ASP A 36 -8.08 -12.34 9.32
N LEU A 37 -7.51 -11.31 9.94
CA LEU A 37 -6.15 -11.31 10.45
C LEU A 37 -6.09 -11.60 11.96
N SER A 38 -7.11 -12.25 12.53
CA SER A 38 -7.17 -12.54 13.97
C SER A 38 -5.98 -13.34 14.47
N ALA A 39 -5.60 -14.41 13.77
CA ALA A 39 -4.44 -15.22 14.14
C ALA A 39 -3.13 -14.43 14.05
N PHE A 40 -3.01 -13.49 13.10
CA PHE A 40 -1.84 -12.62 12.96
C PHE A 40 -1.76 -11.63 14.12
N SER A 41 -2.85 -10.91 14.39
CA SER A 41 -2.96 -9.95 15.49
C SER A 41 -2.75 -10.60 16.86
N ALA A 42 -3.33 -11.79 17.10
CA ALA A 42 -3.20 -12.52 18.35
C ALA A 42 -1.75 -12.95 18.69
N ARG A 43 -0.87 -13.03 17.69
CA ARG A 43 0.58 -13.27 17.90
C ARG A 43 1.37 -11.99 18.15
N GLY A 44 0.71 -10.84 18.24
CA GLY A 44 1.36 -9.53 18.39
C GLY A 44 2.05 -9.02 17.12
N ALA A 45 1.84 -9.67 15.97
CA ALA A 45 2.50 -9.31 14.72
C ALA A 45 2.00 -7.96 14.18
N LYS A 46 2.86 -7.25 13.42
CA LYS A 46 2.60 -5.91 12.88
C LYS A 46 2.68 -5.90 11.35
N LEU A 47 1.80 -5.15 10.71
CA LEU A 47 1.69 -5.00 9.27
C LEU A 47 1.75 -3.51 8.90
N ILE A 48 2.63 -3.17 7.96
CA ILE A 48 2.64 -1.87 7.31
C ILE A 48 2.36 -2.11 5.83
N MET A 49 1.30 -1.50 5.33
CA MET A 49 0.95 -1.46 3.90
C MET A 49 1.18 -0.05 3.36
N PHE A 50 1.55 0.04 2.10
CA PHE A 50 1.54 1.30 1.37
C PHE A 50 1.03 1.08 -0.05
N GLU A 51 0.37 2.08 -0.61
CA GLU A 51 -0.15 2.03 -1.98
C GLU A 51 0.40 3.21 -2.80
N ASN A 52 0.95 2.90 -3.96
CA ASN A 52 1.47 3.86 -4.93
C ASN A 52 0.31 4.43 -5.76
N MET A 53 -0.02 5.70 -5.57
CA MET A 53 -1.27 6.25 -6.11
C MET A 53 -1.22 6.55 -7.62
N ALA A 54 -0.03 6.47 -8.24
CA ALA A 54 0.16 6.58 -9.69
C ALA A 54 0.66 5.25 -10.30
N ASP A 55 0.43 4.13 -9.62
CA ASP A 55 0.77 2.80 -10.10
C ASP A 55 -0.09 2.42 -11.33
N TYR A 56 0.60 2.08 -12.43
CA TYR A 56 -0.01 1.70 -13.70
C TYR A 56 -0.11 0.17 -13.89
N ALA A 57 0.51 -0.63 -13.01
CA ALA A 57 0.53 -2.09 -13.06
C ALA A 57 -0.45 -2.70 -12.04
N GLN A 58 -0.60 -2.09 -10.86
CA GLN A 58 -1.58 -2.48 -9.84
C GLN A 58 -2.41 -1.27 -9.43
N SER A 59 -3.74 -1.44 -9.40
CA SER A 59 -4.62 -0.39 -8.89
C SER A 59 -4.44 -0.21 -7.39
N PRO A 60 -4.03 0.97 -6.88
CA PRO A 60 -3.86 1.22 -5.45
C PRO A 60 -5.16 1.03 -4.65
N TYR A 61 -6.30 1.19 -5.32
CA TYR A 61 -7.61 0.99 -4.71
C TYR A 61 -7.84 -0.46 -4.28
N ALA A 62 -7.22 -1.45 -4.94
CA ALA A 62 -7.36 -2.84 -4.54
C ALA A 62 -6.80 -3.10 -3.13
N GLY A 63 -5.63 -2.55 -2.81
CA GLY A 63 -5.04 -2.68 -1.47
C GLY A 63 -5.71 -1.80 -0.43
N ILE A 64 -6.18 -0.59 -0.81
CA ILE A 64 -7.03 0.25 0.04
C ILE A 64 -8.32 -0.50 0.42
N ASP A 65 -8.98 -1.15 -0.54
CA ASP A 65 -10.21 -1.89 -0.30
C ASP A 65 -9.97 -3.14 0.54
N TYR A 66 -8.82 -3.82 0.36
CA TYR A 66 -8.42 -4.89 1.26
C TYR A 66 -8.23 -4.38 2.70
N TYR A 67 -7.51 -3.27 2.91
CA TYR A 67 -7.34 -2.70 4.24
C TYR A 67 -8.68 -2.34 4.91
N LYS A 68 -9.60 -1.73 4.16
CA LYS A 68 -10.97 -1.46 4.63
C LYS A 68 -11.75 -2.73 4.96
N SER A 69 -11.55 -3.80 4.18
CA SER A 69 -12.19 -5.09 4.44
C SER A 69 -11.68 -5.72 5.75
N VAL A 70 -10.39 -5.56 6.06
CA VAL A 70 -9.80 -5.92 7.36
C VAL A 70 -10.40 -5.08 8.48
N GLU A 71 -10.49 -3.75 8.34
CA GLU A 71 -11.17 -2.89 9.34
C GLU A 71 -12.63 -3.29 9.57
N THR A 72 -13.36 -3.64 8.52
CA THR A 72 -14.75 -4.10 8.61
C THR A 72 -14.85 -5.43 9.36
N LYS A 73 -13.93 -6.36 9.10
CA LYS A 73 -13.92 -7.71 9.69
C LYS A 73 -13.40 -7.73 11.11
N MET A 74 -12.33 -6.99 11.39
CA MET A 74 -11.56 -7.03 12.64
C MET A 74 -11.91 -5.89 13.60
N GLY A 75 -12.57 -4.83 13.10
CA GLY A 75 -12.85 -3.58 13.79
C GLY A 75 -11.71 -2.57 13.64
N ALA A 76 -12.01 -1.34 13.22
CA ALA A 76 -11.00 -0.31 12.93
C ALA A 76 -10.01 -0.05 14.09
N GLY A 77 -10.49 0.05 15.33
CA GLY A 77 -9.61 0.25 16.49
C GLY A 77 -8.69 -0.95 16.77
N ASN A 78 -9.15 -2.17 16.51
CA ASN A 78 -8.33 -3.36 16.62
C ASN A 78 -7.32 -3.43 15.46
N THR A 79 -7.75 -3.17 14.23
CA THR A 79 -6.86 -3.06 13.06
C THR A 79 -5.76 -2.04 13.31
N ASP A 80 -6.10 -0.87 13.87
CA ASP A 80 -5.11 0.17 14.22
C ASP A 80 -4.02 -0.34 15.18
N SER A 81 -4.30 -1.32 16.04
CA SER A 81 -3.30 -1.86 16.96
C SER A 81 -2.18 -2.69 16.28
N PHE A 82 -2.41 -3.18 15.06
CA PHE A 82 -1.50 -4.11 14.38
C PHE A 82 -1.24 -3.82 12.90
N SER A 83 -2.06 -3.01 12.25
CA SER A 83 -1.95 -2.68 10.83
C SER A 83 -2.00 -1.18 10.59
N ARG A 84 -1.18 -0.69 9.66
CA ARG A 84 -1.12 0.70 9.21
C ARG A 84 -1.12 0.73 7.68
N LEU A 85 -1.94 1.58 7.08
CA LEU A 85 -1.91 1.85 5.65
C LEU A 85 -1.42 3.28 5.39
N TYR A 86 -0.52 3.43 4.43
CA TYR A 86 -0.06 4.70 3.90
C TYR A 86 -0.37 4.80 2.41
N VAL A 87 -0.53 6.02 1.88
CA VAL A 87 -0.69 6.26 0.44
C VAL A 87 0.38 7.21 -0.06
N LEU A 88 0.86 6.96 -1.27
CA LEU A 88 1.97 7.66 -1.89
C LEU A 88 1.52 8.38 -3.17
N PRO A 89 1.10 9.66 -3.10
CA PRO A 89 0.66 10.43 -4.26
C PRO A 89 1.76 10.61 -5.31
N GLY A 90 1.45 10.31 -6.57
CA GLY A 90 2.35 10.51 -7.70
C GLY A 90 3.48 9.48 -7.81
N VAL A 91 3.53 8.50 -6.92
CA VAL A 91 4.51 7.41 -6.97
C VAL A 91 4.01 6.32 -7.90
N ASP A 92 4.86 5.90 -8.85
CA ASP A 92 4.57 4.84 -9.81
C ASP A 92 4.86 3.44 -9.27
N HIS A 93 4.63 2.41 -10.09
CA HIS A 93 4.86 1.01 -9.71
C HIS A 93 6.30 0.71 -9.23
N MET A 94 7.27 1.45 -9.75
CA MET A 94 8.69 1.27 -9.47
C MET A 94 9.17 2.11 -8.27
N GLY A 95 8.27 2.84 -7.61
CA GLY A 95 8.62 3.77 -6.54
C GLY A 95 9.16 5.12 -7.03
N GLY A 96 9.02 5.42 -8.32
CA GLY A 96 9.50 6.66 -8.96
C GLY A 96 8.42 7.74 -9.10
N GLY A 97 8.78 8.87 -9.72
CA GLY A 97 7.83 9.94 -10.08
C GLY A 97 7.55 10.98 -8.99
N ALA A 98 7.59 10.60 -7.71
CA ALA A 98 7.38 11.49 -6.57
C ALA A 98 8.11 10.98 -5.30
N PRO A 99 8.17 11.75 -4.21
CA PRO A 99 8.75 11.28 -2.95
C PRO A 99 8.02 10.06 -2.39
N GLY A 100 8.71 8.91 -2.39
CA GLY A 100 8.19 7.64 -1.88
C GLY A 100 9.20 6.75 -1.17
N VAL A 101 10.48 7.17 -1.08
CA VAL A 101 11.52 6.41 -0.40
C VAL A 101 11.40 6.61 1.11
N VAL A 102 11.15 5.51 1.84
CA VAL A 102 11.06 5.44 3.30
C VAL A 102 11.71 4.14 3.78
N ASP A 103 12.51 4.20 4.87
CA ASP A 103 12.99 2.99 5.54
C ASP A 103 11.88 2.38 6.41
N LEU A 104 10.98 1.64 5.77
CA LEU A 104 9.87 0.97 6.45
C LEU A 104 10.35 -0.21 7.31
N PHE A 105 11.57 -0.72 7.10
CA PHE A 105 12.10 -1.81 7.91
C PHE A 105 12.47 -1.30 9.31
N ALA A 106 13.16 -0.16 9.41
CA ALA A 106 13.43 0.48 10.69
C ALA A 106 12.13 0.84 11.42
N VAL A 107 11.12 1.35 10.70
CA VAL A 107 9.80 1.66 11.25
C VAL A 107 9.10 0.42 11.80
N LEU A 108 9.09 -0.68 11.05
CA LEU A 108 8.49 -1.93 11.48
C LEU A 108 9.21 -2.52 12.70
N THR A 109 10.55 -2.43 12.72
CA THR A 109 11.40 -2.89 13.82
C THR A 109 11.09 -2.13 15.11
N ASP A 110 11.04 -0.80 15.05
CA ASP A 110 10.63 0.06 16.17
C ASP A 110 9.23 -0.32 16.70
N TRP A 111 8.29 -0.64 15.80
CA TRP A 111 6.94 -1.01 16.21
C TRP A 111 6.91 -2.39 16.89
N VAL A 112 7.56 -3.38 16.31
CA VAL A 112 7.57 -4.77 16.82
C VAL A 112 8.36 -4.87 18.13
N GLU A 113 9.55 -4.29 18.19
CA GLU A 113 10.49 -4.52 19.30
C GLU A 113 10.32 -3.51 20.44
N ARG A 114 9.84 -2.30 20.14
CA ARG A 114 9.75 -1.20 21.13
C ARG A 114 8.33 -0.72 21.37
N GLY A 115 7.34 -1.31 20.71
CA GLY A 115 5.94 -0.89 20.81
C GLY A 115 5.66 0.50 20.23
N LYS A 116 6.59 1.06 19.46
CA LYS A 116 6.48 2.41 18.89
C LYS A 116 5.73 2.36 17.57
N ALA A 117 4.39 2.40 17.64
CA ALA A 117 3.55 2.43 16.45
C ALA A 117 3.86 3.65 15.57
N PRO A 118 3.92 3.50 14.24
CA PRO A 118 4.20 4.64 13.37
C PRO A 118 2.99 5.56 13.25
N GLY A 119 3.27 6.86 13.30
CA GLY A 119 2.36 7.94 12.90
C GLY A 119 2.70 8.39 11.48
N ASP A 120 2.63 9.70 11.21
CA ASP A 120 3.08 10.23 9.93
C ASP A 120 4.61 10.07 9.76
N LEU A 121 5.03 9.68 8.57
CA LEU A 121 6.43 9.45 8.23
C LEU A 121 6.92 10.52 7.24
N ALA A 122 8.19 10.51 6.88
CA ALA A 122 8.75 11.38 5.84
C ALA A 122 9.27 10.53 4.68
N ALA A 123 8.76 10.79 3.48
CA ALA A 123 9.19 10.18 2.23
C ALA A 123 10.08 11.12 1.44
N GLY A 124 11.14 10.56 0.84
CA GLY A 124 12.06 11.29 -0.04
C GLY A 124 11.97 10.85 -1.49
N LEU A 125 12.38 11.73 -2.40
CA LEU A 125 12.79 11.40 -3.77
C LEU A 125 14.30 11.60 -3.85
N GLN A 126 15.01 10.65 -4.44
CA GLN A 126 16.47 10.66 -4.56
C GLN A 126 16.90 10.62 -6.01
N ASP A 127 18.06 11.20 -6.30
CA ASP A 127 18.73 11.03 -7.60
C ASP A 127 19.07 9.55 -7.84
N THR A 128 19.10 9.14 -9.11
CA THR A 128 19.41 7.75 -9.50
C THR A 128 20.90 7.43 -9.50
N LYS A 129 21.76 8.41 -9.20
CA LYS A 129 23.22 8.28 -9.20
C LYS A 129 23.77 8.65 -7.83
N ALA A 130 24.82 7.94 -7.41
CA ALA A 130 25.57 8.27 -6.21
C ALA A 130 25.99 9.76 -6.23
N PRO A 131 25.79 10.52 -5.14
CA PRO A 131 25.52 10.05 -3.78
C PRO A 131 24.02 9.85 -3.43
N PHE A 132 23.11 9.76 -4.41
CA PHE A 132 21.67 9.58 -4.22
C PHE A 132 21.04 10.71 -3.41
N ALA A 133 21.39 11.95 -3.77
CA ALA A 133 20.94 13.14 -3.05
C ALA A 133 19.41 13.21 -3.03
N VAL A 134 18.84 13.55 -1.87
CA VAL A 134 17.40 13.78 -1.72
C VAL A 134 17.03 15.10 -2.40
N THR A 135 16.19 15.03 -3.44
CA THR A 135 15.78 16.19 -4.25
C THR A 135 14.47 16.81 -3.78
N SER A 136 13.59 16.02 -3.17
CA SER A 136 12.35 16.51 -2.57
C SER A 136 11.83 15.57 -1.49
N THR A 137 11.01 16.08 -0.58
CA THR A 137 10.39 15.32 0.50
C THR A 137 8.89 15.61 0.63
N ARG A 138 8.13 14.63 1.12
CA ARG A 138 6.71 14.74 1.47
C ARG A 138 6.44 14.05 2.81
N PRO A 139 5.46 14.52 3.60
CA PRO A 139 4.96 13.68 4.68
C PRO A 139 4.21 12.49 4.05
N LEU A 140 4.53 11.30 4.54
CA LEU A 140 3.81 10.07 4.24
C LEU A 140 2.70 9.92 5.28
N CYS A 141 1.50 10.29 4.85
CA CYS A 141 0.33 10.36 5.71
C CYS A 141 -0.34 9.00 5.87
N ARG A 142 -0.78 8.71 7.09
CA ARG A 142 -1.59 7.51 7.35
C ARG A 142 -2.95 7.66 6.67
N TYR A 143 -3.36 6.66 5.89
CA TYR A 143 -4.68 6.61 5.27
C TYR A 143 -5.79 6.74 6.34
N PRO A 144 -6.88 7.50 6.08
CA PRO A 144 -7.27 8.11 4.81
C PRO A 144 -6.63 9.48 4.51
N ALA A 145 -5.75 10.00 5.38
CA ALA A 145 -5.15 11.30 5.18
C ALA A 145 -4.16 11.31 4.00
N TYR A 146 -3.95 12.50 3.43
CA TYR A 146 -3.04 12.75 2.32
C TYR A 146 -2.23 14.05 2.54
N PRO A 147 -1.05 14.19 1.92
CA PRO A 147 -0.24 15.40 2.05
C PRO A 147 -0.88 16.57 1.28
N ARG A 148 -1.49 17.50 2.00
CA ARG A 148 -2.05 18.74 1.42
C ARG A 148 -1.05 19.88 1.53
N TYR A 149 -0.75 20.52 0.41
CA TYR A 149 0.13 21.69 0.38
C TYR A 149 -0.48 22.88 1.12
N ARG A 150 0.31 23.53 1.98
CA ARG A 150 -0.09 24.69 2.80
C ARG A 150 0.61 25.98 2.37
N GLY A 151 1.77 25.88 1.73
CA GLY A 151 2.58 27.04 1.31
C GLY A 151 4.08 26.82 1.52
N GLY A 152 4.92 27.65 0.91
CA GLY A 152 6.38 27.59 1.03
C GLY A 152 7.07 26.89 -0.15
N ASP A 153 8.18 26.20 0.11
CA ASP A 153 8.92 25.47 -0.91
C ASP A 153 8.25 24.11 -1.17
N ALA A 154 7.64 23.96 -2.34
CA ALA A 154 6.97 22.74 -2.75
C ALA A 154 7.91 21.51 -2.85
N THR A 155 9.22 21.64 -2.68
CA THR A 155 10.14 20.48 -2.57
C THR A 155 10.29 19.95 -1.15
N LYS A 156 9.77 20.64 -0.12
CA LYS A 156 9.97 20.30 1.30
C LYS A 156 8.70 19.72 1.93
N ALA A 157 8.88 18.72 2.79
CA ALA A 157 7.78 18.09 3.54
C ALA A 157 7.05 19.09 4.47
N GLU A 158 7.75 20.05 5.07
CA GLU A 158 7.17 21.08 5.95
C GLU A 158 6.17 22.01 5.26
N SER A 159 6.18 22.07 3.93
CA SER A 159 5.18 22.81 3.15
C SER A 159 3.85 22.07 2.99
N PHE A 160 3.72 20.89 3.59
CA PHE A 160 2.53 20.04 3.52
C PHE A 160 2.06 19.65 4.91
N GLN A 161 0.78 19.31 5.03
CA GLN A 161 0.19 18.76 6.23
C GLN A 161 -0.67 17.56 5.86
N CYS A 162 -0.62 16.51 6.67
CA CYS A 162 -1.55 15.39 6.54
C CYS A 162 -2.96 15.84 6.91
N GLU A 163 -3.89 15.76 5.95
CA GLU A 163 -5.30 16.10 6.14
C GLU A 163 -6.17 14.96 5.64
N ALA A 164 -7.25 14.67 6.37
CA ALA A 164 -8.28 13.76 5.88
C ALA A 164 -9.03 14.40 4.69
N PRO A 165 -9.60 13.58 3.77
CA PRO A 165 -10.43 14.08 2.67
C PRO A 165 -11.64 14.88 3.13
#